data_AF-A0A933MDT1-F1
#
_entry.id   AF-A0A933MDT1-F1
#
_cell.length_a   1.000
_cell.length_b   1.000
_cell.length_c   1.000
_cell.angle_alpha   90.00
_cell.angle_beta   90.00
_cell.angle_gamma   90.00
#
_symmetry.space_group_name_H-M   'P 1'
#
loop_
_entity.id
_entity.type
_entity.pdbx_description
1 polymer ?
#
loop_
_entity_poly.entity_id
_entity_poly.type
_entity_poly.pdbx_seq_one_letter_code
_entity_poly.pdbx_strand_id
1 'polypeptide(L)'
;MKKLVYAPQGTCSSLITIQVKDGIVKNIAFTDGCPGNTQGVASLAAGMRVSEVIRRLKGIKCADKPTSCPDQLARALESLEE
;
A
#
# COMPACT_ATOMS: atom_id res chain seq x y z
N MET A 1 -15.48 1.91 9.15
CA MET A 1 -14.64 1.52 8.00
C MET A 1 -13.98 2.78 7.48
N LYS A 2 -12.66 2.89 7.57
CA LYS A 2 -11.89 4.04 7.07
C LYS A 2 -11.51 3.79 5.61
N LYS A 3 -11.63 4.81 4.76
CA LYS A 3 -11.18 4.78 3.35
C LYS A 3 -10.15 5.90 3.15
N LEU A 4 -9.01 5.55 2.56
CA LEU A 4 -7.96 6.49 2.16
C LEU A 4 -7.76 6.43 0.65
N VAL A 5 -7.56 7.58 0.03
CA VAL A 5 -7.04 7.69 -1.33
C VAL A 5 -5.73 8.44 -1.22
N TYR A 6 -4.64 7.78 -1.61
CA TYR A 6 -3.28 8.25 -1.47
C TYR A 6 -2.62 8.39 -2.84
N ALA A 7 -1.97 9.52 -3.09
CA ALA A 7 -1.19 9.74 -4.31
C ALA A 7 0.30 9.46 -4.00
N PRO A 8 0.82 8.29 -4.37
CA PRO A 8 2.19 7.90 -4.05
C PRO A 8 3.21 8.72 -4.85
N GLN A 9 4.39 8.92 -4.26
CA GLN A 9 5.46 9.71 -4.87
C GLN A 9 6.63 8.83 -5.27
N GLY A 10 7.24 9.12 -6.42
CA GLY A 10 8.42 8.38 -6.91
C GLY A 10 8.12 6.95 -7.37
N THR A 11 6.87 6.63 -7.71
CA THR A 11 6.43 5.30 -8.15
C THR A 11 5.73 5.31 -9.50
N CYS A 12 5.51 4.14 -10.09
CA CYS A 12 4.76 4.02 -11.34
C CYS A 12 3.23 4.03 -11.13
N SER A 13 2.75 3.66 -9.94
CA SER A 13 1.33 3.81 -9.60
C SER A 13 1.02 5.28 -9.35
N SER A 14 -0.17 5.71 -9.77
CA SER A 14 -0.64 7.10 -9.67
C SER A 14 -1.56 7.33 -8.47
N LEU A 15 -2.26 6.28 -8.02
CA LEU A 15 -3.15 6.31 -6.86
C LEU A 15 -3.15 4.97 -6.12
N ILE A 16 -3.41 5.02 -4.82
CA ILE A 16 -3.66 3.86 -3.95
C ILE A 16 -4.94 4.13 -3.16
N THR A 17 -5.98 3.32 -3.37
CA THR A 17 -7.20 3.34 -2.56
C THR A 17 -7.13 2.23 -1.53
N ILE A 18 -7.26 2.56 -0.25
CA ILE A 18 -7.12 1.63 0.87
C ILE A 18 -8.39 1.66 1.71
N GLN A 19 -8.88 0.49 2.11
CA GLN A 19 -10.00 0.35 3.03
C GLN A 19 -9.56 -0.45 4.26
N VAL A 20 -9.78 0.11 5.44
CA VAL A 20 -9.43 -0.49 6.74
C VAL A 20 -10.66 -0.56 7.63
N LYS A 21 -10.82 -1.68 8.34
CA LYS A 21 -11.85 -1.84 9.38
C LYS A 21 -11.21 -2.56 10.57
N ASP A 22 -11.32 -1.95 11.75
CA ASP A 22 -10.84 -2.50 13.03
C ASP A 22 -9.34 -2.89 12.98
N GLY A 23 -8.51 -2.03 12.37
CA GLY A 23 -7.07 -2.28 12.20
C GLY A 23 -6.71 -3.36 11.18
N ILE A 24 -7.69 -3.89 10.44
CA ILE A 24 -7.52 -4.92 9.41
C ILE A 24 -7.74 -4.30 8.03
N VAL A 25 -6.79 -4.53 7.12
CA VAL A 25 -6.92 -4.16 5.71
C VAL A 25 -8.04 -5.00 5.07
N LYS A 26 -9.00 -4.35 4.44
CA LYS A 26 -10.12 -5.00 3.74
C LYS A 26 -9.92 -5.02 2.24
N ASN A 27 -9.42 -3.92 1.68
CA ASN A 27 -9.14 -3.83 0.25
C ASN A 27 -8.04 -2.81 -0.03
N ILE A 28 -7.24 -3.08 -1.06
CA ILE A 28 -6.27 -2.15 -1.64
C ILE A 28 -6.45 -2.18 -3.15
N ALA A 29 -6.52 -1.02 -3.78
CA ALA A 29 -6.54 -0.89 -5.23
C ALA A 29 -5.49 0.12 -5.66
N PHE A 30 -4.57 -0.30 -6.53
CA PHE A 30 -3.61 0.58 -7.17
C PHE A 30 -4.16 1.02 -8.54
N THR A 31 -3.94 2.28 -8.89
CA THR A 31 -4.07 2.77 -10.26
C THR A 31 -2.69 2.82 -10.88
N ASP A 32 -2.54 2.25 -12.08
CA ASP A 32 -1.27 2.07 -12.79
C ASP A 32 -0.21 1.26 -12.01
N GLY A 33 1.00 1.18 -12.58
CA GLY A 33 2.10 0.35 -12.09
C GLY A 33 2.10 -1.05 -12.69
N CYS A 34 2.99 -1.92 -12.18
CA CYS A 34 3.12 -3.29 -12.68
C CYS A 34 1.86 -4.10 -12.31
N PRO A 35 1.00 -4.49 -13.27
CA PRO A 35 -0.33 -5.02 -12.97
C PRO A 35 -0.30 -6.29 -12.10
N GLY A 36 0.63 -7.21 -12.38
CA GLY A 36 0.77 -8.45 -11.62
C GLY A 36 1.23 -8.20 -10.17
N ASN A 37 2.24 -7.34 -9.99
CA ASN A 37 2.77 -7.06 -8.66
C ASN A 37 1.78 -6.26 -7.80
N THR A 38 1.13 -5.23 -8.35
CA THR A 38 0.19 -4.40 -7.58
C THR A 38 -1.05 -5.19 -7.16
N GLN A 39 -1.58 -6.05 -8.03
CA GLN A 39 -2.66 -6.98 -7.68
C GLN A 39 -2.21 -8.03 -6.66
N GLY A 40 -1.01 -8.60 -6.82
CA GLY A 40 -0.45 -9.56 -5.88
C GLY A 40 -0.28 -8.98 -4.47
N VAL A 41 0.30 -7.80 -4.35
CA VAL A 41 0.49 -7.10 -3.07
C VAL A 41 -0.86 -6.76 -2.43
N ALA A 42 -1.82 -6.26 -3.21
CA ALA A 42 -3.17 -5.97 -2.71
C ALA A 42 -3.87 -7.23 -2.16
N SER A 43 -3.77 -8.35 -2.89
CA SER A 43 -4.36 -9.63 -2.49
C SER A 43 -3.70 -10.19 -1.22
N LEU A 44 -2.37 -10.17 -1.15
CA LEU A 44 -1.63 -10.67 0.01
C LEU A 44 -1.86 -9.82 1.28
N ALA A 45 -2.10 -8.52 1.13
CA ALA A 45 -2.34 -7.61 2.25
C ALA A 45 -3.80 -7.63 2.74
N ALA A 46 -4.76 -8.07 1.92
CA ALA A 46 -6.15 -8.18 2.33
C ALA A 46 -6.31 -9.16 3.50
N GLY A 47 -7.03 -8.75 4.56
CA GLY A 47 -7.20 -9.53 5.79
C GLY A 47 -6.05 -9.41 6.79
N MET A 48 -4.95 -8.76 6.44
CA MET A 48 -3.81 -8.56 7.32
C MET A 48 -4.01 -7.35 8.26
N ARG A 49 -3.39 -7.40 9.46
CA ARG A 49 -3.27 -6.23 10.35
C ARG A 49 -2.46 -5.15 9.66
N VAL A 50 -2.89 -3.89 9.79
CA VAL A 50 -2.21 -2.72 9.22
C VAL A 50 -0.73 -2.68 9.61
N SER A 51 -0.42 -2.86 10.90
CA SER A 51 0.96 -2.89 11.41
C SER A 51 1.84 -3.96 10.77
N GLU A 52 1.28 -5.14 10.44
CA GLU A 52 2.03 -6.21 9.77
C GLU A 52 2.28 -5.90 8.29
N VAL A 53 1.32 -5.25 7.60
CA VAL A 53 1.53 -4.78 6.23
C VAL A 53 2.64 -3.73 6.18
N ILE A 54 2.61 -2.75 7.10
CA ILE A 54 3.66 -1.73 7.22
C ILE A 54 5.02 -2.40 7.44
N ARG A 55 5.12 -3.29 8.42
CA ARG A 55 6.36 -4.00 8.77
C ARG A 55 6.95 -4.79 7.58
N ARG A 56 6.11 -5.41 6.76
CA ARG A 56 6.55 -6.21 5.60
C ARG A 56 6.99 -5.36 4.41
N LEU A 57 6.32 -4.24 4.18
CA LEU A 57 6.45 -3.50 2.91
C LEU A 57 7.30 -2.23 3.01
N LYS A 58 7.44 -1.65 4.21
CA LYS A 58 8.21 -0.43 4.43
C LYS A 58 9.69 -0.64 4.07
N GLY A 59 10.23 0.28 3.29
CA GLY A 59 11.61 0.29 2.83
C GLY A 59 11.88 -0.54 1.57
N ILE A 60 10.91 -1.26 1.01
CA ILE A 60 11.10 -1.97 -0.27
C ILE A 60 11.36 -0.93 -1.37
N LYS A 61 12.45 -1.09 -2.11
CA LYS A 61 12.82 -0.20 -3.22
C LYS A 61 12.54 -0.86 -4.58
N CYS A 62 12.27 -0.04 -5.59
CA CYS A 62 12.09 -0.50 -6.97
C CYS A 62 13.32 -0.10 -7.80
N ALA A 63 14.20 -1.07 -8.08
CA ALA A 63 15.45 -0.85 -8.79
C ALA A 63 16.28 0.30 -8.18
N ASP A 64 16.55 1.34 -8.95
CA ASP A 64 17.30 2.54 -8.60
C ASP A 64 16.47 3.61 -7.88
N LYS A 65 15.14 3.43 -7.77
CA LYS A 65 14.26 4.39 -7.10
C LYS A 65 14.42 4.33 -5.58
N PRO A 66 14.31 5.47 -4.87
CA PRO A 66 14.42 5.50 -3.41
C PRO A 66 13.23 4.85 -2.68
N THR A 67 12.18 4.43 -3.40
CA THR A 67 10.93 3.86 -2.88
C THR A 67 10.31 2.89 -3.90
N SER A 68 9.13 2.35 -3.60
CA SER A 68 8.35 1.44 -4.45
C SER A 68 6.85 1.53 -4.15
N CYS A 69 5.98 0.97 -5.00
CA CYS A 69 4.53 0.95 -4.72
C CYS A 69 4.20 0.26 -3.37
N PRO A 70 4.83 -0.88 -3.00
CA PRO A 70 4.70 -1.45 -1.65
C PRO A 70 5.15 -0.53 -0.52
N ASP A 71 6.29 0.16 -0.66
CA ASP A 71 6.77 1.10 0.37
C ASP A 71 5.82 2.30 0.53
N GLN A 72 5.32 2.84 -0.58
CA GLN A 72 4.32 3.93 -0.54
C GLN A 72 2.98 3.48 0.07
N LEU A 73 2.57 2.22 -0.14
CA LEU A 73 1.42 1.64 0.57
C LEU A 73 1.67 1.60 2.09
N ALA A 74 2.87 1.20 2.54
CA ALA A 74 3.20 1.21 3.96
C ALA A 74 3.14 2.62 4.56
N ARG A 75 3.71 3.62 3.88
CA ARG A 75 3.65 5.03 4.31
C ARG A 75 2.22 5.57 4.37
N ALA A 76 1.37 5.21 3.40
CA ALA A 76 -0.04 5.58 3.39
C ALA A 76 -0.79 4.96 4.59
N LEU A 77 -0.48 3.71 4.93
CA LEU A 77 -1.05 3.04 6.09
C LEU A 77 -0.58 3.65 7.42
N GLU A 78 0.68 4.09 7.53
CA GLU A 78 1.18 4.81 8.71
C GLU A 78 0.38 6.09 8.96
N SER A 79 0.05 6.85 7.92
CA SER A 79 -0.79 8.06 8.05
C SER A 79 -2.25 7.81 8.49
N LEU A 80 -2.67 6.54 8.64
CA LEU A 80 -3.99 6.18 9.18
C LEU A 80 -3.98 5.80 10.67
N GLU A 81 -2.80 5.56 11.23
CA GLU A 81 -2.58 5.25 12.65
C GLU A 81 -2.39 6.51 13.52
N GLU A 82 -2.16 7.67 12.90
CA GLU A 82 -2.30 9.01 13.53
C GLU A 82 -3.77 9.46 13.61
#